data_AF-A0AAE6ZNE0-F1
#
_entry.id   AF-A0AAE6ZNE0-F1
#
_cell.length_a   1.000
_cell.length_b   1.000
_cell.length_c   1.000
_cell.angle_alpha   90.00
_cell.angle_beta   90.00
_cell.angle_gamma   90.00
#
_symmetry.space_group_name_H-M   'P 1'
#
loop_
_entity.id
_entity.type
_entity.pdbx_description
1 polymer ?
#
loop_
_entity_poly.entity_id
_entity_poly.type
_entity_poly.pdbx_seq_one_letter_code
_entity_poly.pdbx_strand_id
1 'polypeptide(L)'
;MADLLTDLKKITLYTTKQSLTEYCWELFTIVLSSSEADGWDMRQRNQAILFCRFFINTINAAFSMKEALIRDNLNNLTNSLGNELQVHLANLEEYRSEVDVDEMEQFFNGYSEILFKYEESLFDSLSLRISLSFFKDFFTRIRLIDLIF
;
A
#
# COMPACT_ATOMS: atom_id res chain seq x y z
N MET A 1 16.74 1.30 -16.92
CA MET A 1 16.08 0.91 -15.67
C MET A 1 16.49 1.94 -14.63
N ALA A 2 15.56 2.58 -13.91
CA ALA A 2 15.93 3.45 -12.80
C ALA A 2 16.44 2.59 -11.64
N ASP A 3 17.34 3.13 -10.81
CA ASP A 3 17.78 2.42 -9.60
C ASP A 3 16.67 2.38 -8.55
N LEU A 4 16.74 1.38 -7.66
CA LEU A 4 15.72 1.13 -6.64
C LEU A 4 15.47 2.35 -5.74
N LEU A 5 16.54 3.05 -5.32
CA LEU A 5 16.39 4.22 -4.47
C LEU A 5 15.64 5.34 -5.18
N THR A 6 15.92 5.57 -6.47
CA THR A 6 15.18 6.54 -7.29
C THR A 6 13.69 6.21 -7.35
N ASP A 7 13.32 4.94 -7.55
CA ASP A 7 11.91 4.55 -7.62
C ASP A 7 11.22 4.62 -6.26
N LEU A 8 11.88 4.18 -5.18
CA LEU A 8 11.36 4.33 -3.81
C LEU A 8 11.17 5.79 -3.41
N LYS A 9 12.08 6.69 -3.82
CA LYS A 9 11.92 8.14 -3.59
C LYS A 9 10.71 8.71 -4.32
N LYS A 10 10.46 8.30 -5.56
CA LYS A 10 9.29 8.77 -6.33
C LYS A 10 7.98 8.37 -5.67
N ILE A 11 7.84 7.09 -5.30
CA ILE A 11 6.56 6.60 -4.75
C ILE A 11 6.31 7.08 -3.31
N THR A 12 7.36 7.44 -2.57
CA THR A 12 7.24 7.95 -1.19
C THR A 12 7.38 9.47 -1.07
N LEU A 13 7.40 10.21 -2.18
CA LEU A 13 7.78 11.64 -2.20
C LEU A 13 6.86 12.53 -1.36
N TYR A 14 5.56 12.25 -1.37
CA TYR A 14 4.53 13.16 -0.86
C TYR A 14 4.00 12.79 0.52
N THR A 15 4.56 11.75 1.17
CA THR A 15 4.01 11.23 2.42
C THR A 15 5.09 10.63 3.31
N THR A 16 4.79 10.53 4.60
CA THR A 16 5.59 9.79 5.55
C THR A 16 5.06 8.37 5.70
N LYS A 17 5.90 7.46 6.21
CA LYS A 17 5.47 6.10 6.58
C LYS A 17 4.26 6.15 7.51
N GLN A 18 4.31 7.02 8.51
CA GLN A 18 3.25 7.17 9.51
C GLN A 18 1.96 7.65 8.86
N SER A 19 1.99 8.77 8.13
CA SER A 19 0.80 9.35 7.49
C SER A 19 0.14 8.39 6.51
N LEU A 20 0.93 7.64 5.72
CA LEU A 20 0.39 6.66 4.78
C LEU A 20 -0.23 5.45 5.49
N THR A 21 0.36 5.03 6.62
CA THR A 21 -0.17 3.93 7.44
C THR A 21 -1.47 4.35 8.14
N GLU A 22 -1.51 5.56 8.71
CA GLU A 22 -2.71 6.14 9.33
C GLU A 22 -3.84 6.27 8.30
N TYR A 23 -3.53 6.77 7.11
CA TYR A 23 -4.51 6.87 6.03
C TYR A 23 -5.05 5.50 5.60
N CYS A 24 -4.19 4.48 5.50
CA CYS A 24 -4.64 3.10 5.24
C CYS A 24 -5.63 2.62 6.30
N TRP A 25 -5.37 2.88 7.58
CA TRP A 25 -6.27 2.52 8.68
C TRP A 25 -7.58 3.30 8.65
N GLU A 26 -7.54 4.59 8.32
CA GLU A 26 -8.72 5.44 8.21
C GLU A 26 -9.64 4.93 7.10
N LEU A 27 -9.11 4.72 5.89
CA LEU A 27 -9.86 4.16 4.77
C LEU A 27 -10.49 2.81 5.13
N PHE A 28 -9.72 1.94 5.78
CA PHE A 28 -10.19 0.64 6.21
C PHE A 28 -11.31 0.72 7.26
N THR A 29 -11.19 1.64 8.21
CA THR A 29 -12.19 1.86 9.26
C THR A 29 -13.49 2.36 8.65
N ILE A 30 -13.44 3.30 7.70
CA ILE A 30 -14.63 3.79 7.00
C ILE A 30 -15.31 2.65 6.25
N VAL A 31 -14.54 1.85 5.50
CA VAL A 31 -15.09 0.72 4.75
C VAL A 31 -15.76 -0.29 5.69
N LEU A 32 -15.10 -0.70 6.77
CA LEU A 32 -15.68 -1.64 7.74
C LEU A 32 -16.87 -1.09 8.53
N SER A 33 -16.99 0.24 8.65
CA SER A 33 -18.11 0.88 9.35
C SER A 33 -19.26 1.25 8.41
N SER A 34 -19.15 0.93 7.11
CA SER A 34 -20.17 1.27 6.11
C SER A 34 -21.37 0.33 6.18
N SER A 35 -22.53 0.82 5.72
CA SER A 35 -23.74 0.01 5.54
C SER A 35 -23.52 -1.19 4.62
N GLU A 36 -22.62 -1.06 3.65
CA GLU A 36 -22.23 -2.15 2.76
C GLU A 36 -21.55 -3.29 3.53
N ALA A 37 -20.72 -2.97 4.53
CA ALA A 37 -20.04 -3.97 5.35
C ALA A 37 -20.96 -4.71 6.34
N ASP A 38 -22.16 -4.17 6.63
CA ASP A 38 -23.17 -4.87 7.43
C ASP A 38 -23.69 -6.13 6.71
N GLY A 39 -23.69 -6.11 5.37
CA GLY A 39 -24.08 -7.26 4.55
C GLY A 39 -22.96 -8.27 4.30
N TRP A 40 -21.74 -8.00 4.75
CA TRP A 40 -20.60 -8.86 4.47
C TRP A 40 -20.60 -10.13 5.30
N ASP A 41 -20.34 -11.26 4.64
CA ASP A 41 -20.07 -12.51 5.32
C ASP A 41 -18.68 -12.52 5.99
N MET A 42 -18.41 -13.58 6.75
CA MET A 42 -17.13 -13.74 7.45
C MET A 42 -15.94 -13.80 6.48
N ARG A 43 -16.13 -14.33 5.26
CA ARG A 43 -15.07 -14.45 4.27
C ARG A 43 -14.68 -13.08 3.73
N GLN A 44 -15.66 -12.25 3.38
CA GLN A 44 -15.44 -10.88 2.90
C GLN A 44 -14.75 -10.02 3.95
N ARG A 45 -15.18 -10.12 5.22
CA ARG A 45 -14.53 -9.42 6.34
C ARG A 45 -13.08 -9.87 6.55
N ASN A 46 -12.82 -11.18 6.49
CA ASN A 46 -11.46 -11.70 6.59
C ASN A 46 -10.57 -11.25 5.42
N GLN A 47 -11.09 -11.26 4.20
CA GLN A 47 -10.38 -10.75 3.03
C GLN A 47 -10.02 -9.28 3.21
N ALA A 48 -10.98 -8.45 3.65
CA ALA A 48 -10.75 -7.04 3.94
C ALA A 48 -9.59 -6.83 4.93
N ILE A 49 -9.57 -7.58 6.04
CA ILE A 49 -8.51 -7.52 7.06
C ILE A 49 -7.15 -7.94 6.47
N LEU A 50 -7.13 -9.01 5.68
CA LEU A 50 -5.89 -9.48 5.02
C LEU A 50 -5.34 -8.42 4.07
N PHE A 51 -6.17 -7.80 3.23
CA PHE A 51 -5.77 -6.72 2.34
C PHE A 51 -5.20 -5.51 3.09
N CYS A 52 -5.85 -5.09 4.18
CA CYS A 52 -5.33 -4.02 5.02
C CYS A 52 -3.94 -4.35 5.58
N ARG A 53 -3.77 -5.59 6.08
CA ARG A 53 -2.48 -6.08 6.57
C ARG A 53 -1.41 -6.08 5.48
N PHE A 54 -1.74 -6.53 4.27
CA PHE A 54 -0.82 -6.51 3.13
C PHE A 54 -0.37 -5.10 2.76
N PHE A 55 -1.30 -4.15 2.73
CA PHE A 55 -0.97 -2.75 2.42
C PHE A 55 -0.06 -2.13 3.49
N ILE A 56 -0.35 -2.35 4.77
CA ILE A 56 0.49 -1.84 5.87
C ILE A 56 1.89 -2.46 5.82
N ASN A 57 1.99 -3.78 5.61
CA ASN A 57 3.28 -4.47 5.51
C ASN A 57 4.10 -3.95 4.32
N THR A 58 3.45 -3.70 3.20
CA THR A 58 4.07 -3.17 1.98
C THR A 58 4.56 -1.73 2.17
N ILE A 59 3.77 -0.86 2.83
CA ILE A 59 4.20 0.48 3.22
C ILE A 59 5.46 0.40 4.08
N ASN A 60 5.43 -0.43 5.12
CA ASN A 60 6.57 -0.60 6.02
C ASN A 60 7.81 -1.08 5.26
N ALA A 61 7.67 -2.08 4.38
CA ALA A 61 8.78 -2.60 3.59
C ALA A 61 9.38 -1.54 2.66
N ALA A 62 8.53 -0.78 1.94
CA ALA A 62 8.96 0.27 1.04
C ALA A 62 9.80 1.35 1.74
N PHE A 63 9.32 1.83 2.89
CA PHE A 63 10.02 2.84 3.67
C PHE A 63 11.28 2.30 4.32
N SER A 64 11.26 1.09 4.90
CA SER A 64 12.45 0.46 5.48
C SER A 64 13.56 0.27 4.43
N MET A 65 13.21 -0.20 3.22
CA MET A 65 14.18 -0.32 2.12
C MET A 65 14.78 1.04 1.75
N LYS A 66 13.93 2.07 1.58
CA LYS A 66 14.38 3.42 1.25
C LYS A 66 15.33 3.97 2.31
N GLU A 67 14.96 3.85 3.58
CA GLU A 67 15.75 4.34 4.71
C GLU A 67 17.11 3.63 4.79
N ALA A 68 17.15 2.31 4.61
CA ALA A 68 18.38 1.54 4.60
C ALA A 68 19.32 1.91 3.44
N LEU A 69 18.77 2.08 2.23
CA LEU A 69 19.53 2.53 1.07
C LEU A 69 20.11 3.93 1.27
N ILE A 70 19.34 4.86 1.84
CA ILE A 70 19.83 6.21 2.16
C ILE A 70 20.91 6.17 3.23
N ARG A 71 20.69 5.41 4.31
CA ARG A 71 21.62 5.27 5.44
C ARG A 71 22.98 4.77 4.98
N ASP A 72 23.00 3.79 4.08
CA ASP A 72 24.23 3.14 3.62
C ASP A 72 24.77 3.78 2.32
N ASN A 73 24.13 4.85 1.83
CA ASN A 73 24.47 5.56 0.60
C ASN A 73 24.53 4.64 -0.64
N LEU A 74 23.53 3.77 -0.76
CA LEU A 74 23.38 2.79 -1.84
C LEU A 74 22.19 3.15 -2.73
N ASN A 75 22.30 2.83 -4.02
CA ASN A 75 21.19 3.01 -4.98
C ASN A 75 20.36 1.74 -5.18
N ASN A 76 20.92 0.55 -4.88
CA ASN A 76 20.28 -0.76 -5.03
C ASN A 76 20.58 -1.65 -3.82
N LEU A 77 19.80 -2.73 -3.67
CA LEU A 77 20.04 -3.73 -2.63
C LEU A 77 21.40 -4.40 -2.83
N THR A 78 22.01 -4.77 -1.71
CA THR A 78 23.20 -5.62 -1.64
C THR A 78 22.86 -6.85 -0.82
N ASN A 79 23.67 -7.91 -0.92
CA ASN A 79 23.47 -9.11 -0.09
C ASN A 79 23.42 -8.80 1.42
N SER A 80 24.21 -7.83 1.89
CA SER A 80 24.20 -7.41 3.30
C SER A 80 22.85 -6.79 3.69
N LEU A 81 22.34 -5.86 2.87
CA LEU A 81 21.02 -5.26 3.09
C LEU A 81 19.88 -6.25 2.90
N GLY A 82 20.01 -7.21 1.97
CA GLY A 82 19.04 -8.28 1.77
C GLY A 82 18.82 -9.10 3.03
N ASN A 83 19.90 -9.42 3.76
CA ASN A 83 19.81 -10.13 5.03
C ASN A 83 19.17 -9.28 6.14
N GLU A 84 19.51 -7.99 6.22
CA GLU A 84 18.89 -7.07 7.19
C GLU A 84 17.37 -6.92 6.93
N LEU A 85 17.00 -6.79 5.67
CA LEU A 85 15.64 -6.50 5.23
C LEU A 85 14.83 -7.76 4.91
N GLN A 86 15.32 -8.95 5.28
CA GLN A 86 14.74 -10.23 4.86
C GLN A 86 13.23 -10.32 5.14
N VAL A 87 12.77 -9.87 6.30
CA VAL A 87 11.34 -9.87 6.66
C VAL A 87 10.54 -8.91 5.77
N HIS A 88 11.08 -7.73 5.49
CA HIS A 88 10.43 -6.75 4.63
C HIS A 88 10.34 -7.23 3.17
N LEU A 89 11.40 -7.87 2.69
CA LEU A 89 11.45 -8.46 1.35
C LEU A 89 10.49 -9.65 1.23
N ALA A 90 10.43 -10.51 2.24
CA ALA A 90 9.47 -11.61 2.29
C ALA A 90 8.02 -11.10 2.26
N ASN A 91 7.70 -10.04 3.01
CA ASN A 91 6.37 -9.44 2.99
C ASN A 91 6.00 -8.86 1.62
N LEU A 92 6.96 -8.27 0.90
CA LEU A 92 6.72 -7.76 -0.46
C LEU A 92 6.52 -8.89 -1.47
N GLU A 93 7.24 -9.99 -1.31
CA GLU A 93 7.08 -11.16 -2.16
C GLU A 93 5.74 -11.87 -1.89
N GLU A 94 5.32 -11.97 -0.63
CA GLU A 94 3.99 -12.44 -0.24
C GLU A 94 2.91 -11.55 -0.88
N TYR A 95 3.05 -10.23 -0.80
CA TYR A 95 2.13 -9.31 -1.47
C TYR A 95 2.09 -9.51 -2.99
N ARG A 96 3.23 -9.73 -3.65
CA ARG A 96 3.29 -9.95 -5.11
C ARG A 96 2.65 -11.26 -5.55
N SER A 97 2.74 -12.29 -4.71
CA SER A 97 2.28 -13.65 -5.01
C SER A 97 0.83 -13.89 -4.63
N GLU A 98 0.37 -13.33 -3.51
CA GLU A 98 -0.98 -13.54 -2.97
C GLU A 98 -2.02 -12.56 -3.50
N VAL A 99 -1.61 -11.37 -3.96
CA VAL A 99 -2.53 -10.35 -4.47
C VAL A 99 -2.44 -10.27 -5.98
N ASP A 100 -3.49 -10.67 -6.70
CA ASP A 100 -3.59 -10.43 -8.15
C ASP A 100 -3.74 -8.92 -8.44
N VAL A 101 -3.27 -8.43 -9.60
CA VAL A 101 -3.48 -7.04 -10.02
C VAL A 101 -4.97 -6.77 -10.17
N ASP A 102 -5.71 -7.71 -10.76
CA ASP A 102 -7.14 -7.57 -10.99
C ASP A 102 -7.91 -7.58 -9.66
N GLU A 103 -7.49 -8.41 -8.69
CA GLU A 103 -8.07 -8.41 -7.34
C GLU A 103 -7.78 -7.10 -6.60
N MET A 104 -6.57 -6.56 -6.75
CA MET A 104 -6.21 -5.26 -6.18
C MET A 104 -7.03 -4.12 -6.81
N GLU A 105 -7.23 -4.13 -8.12
CA GLU A 105 -8.06 -3.13 -8.79
C GLU A 105 -9.53 -3.24 -8.37
N GLN A 106 -10.07 -4.46 -8.29
CA GLN A 106 -11.43 -4.68 -7.79
C GLN A 106 -11.58 -4.20 -6.36
N PHE A 107 -10.59 -4.46 -5.50
CA PHE A 107 -10.56 -3.98 -4.14
C PHE A 107 -10.55 -2.45 -4.08
N PHE A 108 -9.66 -1.81 -4.84
CA PHE A 108 -9.60 -0.34 -4.90
C PHE A 108 -10.89 0.27 -5.44
N ASN A 109 -11.47 -0.29 -6.50
CA ASN A 109 -12.70 0.24 -7.09
C ASN A 109 -13.88 0.07 -6.13
N GLY A 110 -14.07 -1.12 -5.56
CA GLY A 110 -15.17 -1.41 -4.64
C GLY A 110 -15.10 -0.55 -3.36
N TYR A 111 -13.90 -0.33 -2.83
CA TYR A 111 -13.74 0.47 -1.61
C TYR A 111 -13.85 1.96 -1.91
N SER A 112 -13.34 2.41 -3.06
CA SER A 112 -13.52 3.79 -3.53
C SER A 112 -15.00 4.13 -3.66
N GLU A 113 -15.84 3.22 -4.19
CA GLU A 113 -17.28 3.43 -4.27
C GLU A 113 -17.93 3.63 -2.89
N ILE A 114 -17.55 2.81 -1.89
CA ILE A 114 -18.02 2.95 -0.51
C ILE A 114 -17.58 4.30 0.08
N LEU A 115 -16.31 4.67 -0.12
CA LEU A 115 -15.73 5.91 0.39
C LEU A 115 -16.39 7.15 -0.24
N PHE A 116 -16.65 7.13 -1.55
CA PHE A 116 -17.32 8.24 -2.23
C PHE A 116 -18.78 8.41 -1.82
N LYS A 117 -19.52 7.32 -1.58
CA LYS A 117 -20.88 7.39 -1.03
C LYS A 117 -20.90 7.99 0.38
N TYR A 118 -19.88 7.69 1.18
CA TYR A 118 -19.75 8.24 2.53
C TYR A 118 -19.39 9.74 2.49
N GLU A 119 -18.48 10.15 1.60
CA GLU A 119 -18.02 11.53 1.49
C GLU A 119 -19.02 12.51 0.86
N GLU A 120 -19.94 12.07 -0.01
CA GLU A 120 -21.02 12.92 -0.53
C GLU A 120 -21.85 13.58 0.58
N SER A 121 -21.76 13.07 1.82
CA SER A 121 -22.44 13.62 3.00
C SER A 121 -21.61 14.63 3.81
N LEU A 122 -20.27 14.69 3.70
CA LEU A 122 -19.42 15.34 4.72
C LEU A 122 -18.18 16.14 4.24
N PHE A 123 -17.54 15.91 3.06
CA PHE A 123 -16.29 16.64 2.66
C PHE A 123 -15.98 16.64 1.14
N ASP A 124 -14.94 17.38 0.71
CA ASP A 124 -14.52 17.66 -0.68
C ASP A 124 -14.03 16.42 -1.46
N SER A 125 -14.93 15.80 -2.22
CA SER A 125 -14.71 14.61 -3.05
C SER A 125 -13.46 14.65 -3.95
N LEU A 126 -12.92 15.83 -4.28
CA LEU A 126 -11.70 15.96 -5.06
C LEU A 126 -10.47 15.49 -4.26
N SER A 127 -10.39 15.82 -2.97
CA SER A 127 -9.27 15.47 -2.10
C SER A 127 -9.17 13.96 -1.87
N LEU A 128 -10.31 13.28 -1.72
CA LEU A 128 -10.38 11.82 -1.64
C LEU A 128 -9.99 11.16 -2.96
N ARG A 129 -10.46 11.67 -4.11
CA ARG A 129 -10.05 11.14 -5.43
C ARG A 129 -8.54 11.22 -5.64
N ILE A 130 -7.92 12.35 -5.29
CA ILE A 130 -6.46 12.53 -5.41
C ILE A 130 -5.73 11.54 -4.49
N SER A 131 -6.18 11.43 -3.23
CA SER A 131 -5.54 10.56 -2.23
C SER A 131 -5.65 9.08 -2.60
N LEU A 132 -6.83 8.62 -3.04
CA LEU A 132 -7.03 7.25 -3.51
C LEU A 132 -6.22 6.96 -4.79
N SER A 133 -6.13 7.91 -5.71
CA SER A 133 -5.28 7.77 -6.90
C SER A 133 -3.80 7.64 -6.55
N PHE A 134 -3.31 8.44 -5.61
CA PHE A 134 -1.95 8.33 -5.10
C PHE A 134 -1.71 6.96 -4.44
N PHE A 135 -2.66 6.52 -3.61
CA PHE A 135 -2.57 5.24 -2.90
C PHE A 135 -2.53 4.07 -3.90
N LYS A 136 -3.41 4.05 -4.90
CA LYS A 136 -3.39 3.04 -5.98
C LYS A 136 -2.06 3.05 -6.74
N ASP A 137 -1.55 4.21 -7.11
CA ASP A 137 -0.27 4.35 -7.82
C ASP A 137 0.91 3.82 -6.97
N PHE A 138 0.94 4.10 -5.67
CA PHE A 138 1.93 3.56 -4.74
C PHE A 138 1.97 2.02 -4.76
N PHE A 139 0.82 1.38 -4.57
CA PHE A 139 0.71 -0.09 -4.49
C PHE A 139 0.91 -0.80 -5.83
N THR A 140 0.58 -0.13 -6.92
CA THR A 140 0.86 -0.63 -8.27
C THR A 140 2.36 -0.57 -8.57
N ARG A 141 3.01 0.56 -8.25
CA ARG A 141 4.45 0.73 -8.53
C ARG A 141 5.33 -0.14 -7.66
N ILE A 142 5.06 -0.25 -6.35
CA ILE A 142 5.86 -1.08 -5.44
C ILE A 142 5.87 -2.56 -5.87
N ARG A 143 4.76 -3.04 -6.44
CA ARG A 143 4.65 -4.38 -7.01
C ARG A 143 5.60 -4.59 -8.19
N LEU A 144 5.78 -3.56 -9.03
CA LEU A 144 6.59 -3.59 -10.24
C LEU A 144 8.08 -3.36 -9.99
N ILE A 145 8.49 -3.01 -8.76
CA ILE A 145 9.90 -2.82 -8.43
C ILE A 145 10.64 -4.16 -8.58
N ASP A 146 11.72 -4.19 -9.34
CA ASP A 146 12.54 -5.39 -9.42
C ASP A 146 13.47 -5.49 -8.21
N LEU A 147 13.43 -6.62 -7.48
CA LEU A 147 14.22 -6.86 -6.28
C LEU A 147 15.35 -7.84 -6.64
N ILE A 148 16.26 -7.41 -7.51
CA ILE A 148 17.43 -8.20 -7.91
C ILE A 148 18.59 -7.94 -6.95
N PHE A 149 19.26 -9.02 -6.54
CA PHE A 149 20.51 -9.02 -5.78
C PHE A 149 21.70 -9.41 -6.66
#